data_AF-A0A1Y0MYQ1-F1
#
_entry.id   AF-A0A1Y0MYQ1-F1
#
_cell.length_a   1.000
_cell.length_b   1.000
_cell.length_c   1.000
_cell.angle_alpha   90.00
_cell.angle_beta   90.00
_cell.angle_gamma   90.00
#
_symmetry.space_group_name_H-M   'P 1'
#
loop_
_entity.id
_entity.type
_entity.pdbx_description
1 polymer ?
#
loop_
_entity_poly.entity_id
_entity_poly.type
_entity_poly.pdbx_seq_one_letter_code
_entity_poly.pdbx_strand_id
1 'polypeptide(L)'
;MRKIYFLGLSLIVLTACKVTKDTVFVAKETYWQQHVDYTMDIDVDVKKHQYKGKQTLVYTNNSPDDLKKVFYHLYFNAFQPGSQMDVRSLNIKDPDKRVRDRISKLKPSEIGYIKVNSLKQNGVVVSHETVGTILEVVLNQPIKSGETVTLEMNFDAQVPVQIRRSGRNNKEGVALSMAQWYPKLAEYDFQGWHTPPYIAREFQGVWGDFDVTIHIDKNYTVGGSGNLQNPQEIGHGYQDDSKEINLPTGDKLTWNFKAPNVHDFMWAADPEYKHDVLKMENGIDLHFLYKKNLEEVYLKNWKELQPKVAELMTYFSENVGQYPYKQYSVIQGGDGGMEYAMATLISGKRKFGSLFGVTAHEMAHTWFQFLLASNESLHPWMDEGFTSYISNQAENEILKENKKNPHAGSYKGYRAIVAKGYEETLTTHADRYHTNKAYGTASYSKGNIFLSQLEYIIGKENVENGLKKYFIDFSFKHPTPNDIKRSMEKVSNIHLDWYLNEWTQTLHTIDYGVKSVNGKTITLERIGQMPMPMDVAVAYVDGSTESFNIPLRMMRGSKPTTSIVLKDWGWAMPTYSFTVSKTVKSVTIDKSGLMADINLTNNVFEVK
;
A
#
# COMPACT_ATOMS: atom_id res chain seq x y z
N MET A 1 16.24 24.27 -89.45
CA MET A 1 17.46 23.46 -89.75
C MET A 1 18.62 24.03 -88.94
N ARG A 2 19.41 23.15 -88.30
CA ARG A 2 20.64 23.39 -87.52
C ARG A 2 20.45 23.99 -86.12
N LYS A 3 21.15 23.56 -85.06
CA LYS A 3 22.12 22.46 -84.85
C LYS A 3 22.22 22.28 -83.33
N ILE A 4 22.24 21.05 -82.86
CA ILE A 4 22.62 20.64 -81.51
C ILE A 4 24.16 20.53 -81.47
N TYR A 5 24.79 20.91 -80.35
CA TYR A 5 25.78 20.14 -79.55
C TYR A 5 26.64 21.05 -78.65
N PHE A 6 26.49 20.83 -77.33
CA PHE A 6 27.50 20.60 -76.29
C PHE A 6 28.68 21.57 -76.03
N LEU A 7 28.79 21.98 -74.75
CA LEU A 7 29.91 21.90 -73.76
C LEU A 7 29.60 22.99 -72.71
N GLY A 8 29.70 22.84 -71.39
CA GLY A 8 30.65 22.14 -70.54
C GLY A 8 31.03 23.11 -69.40
N LEU A 9 30.60 22.82 -68.17
CA LEU A 9 31.03 23.28 -66.83
C LEU A 9 31.62 24.71 -66.64
N SER A 10 31.04 25.49 -65.72
CA SER A 10 31.81 26.18 -64.67
C SER A 10 30.95 26.58 -63.45
N LEU A 11 31.52 26.31 -62.28
CA LEU A 11 31.09 26.61 -60.90
C LEU A 11 30.71 28.08 -60.66
N ILE A 12 29.61 28.31 -59.93
CA ILE A 12 29.54 29.39 -58.94
C ILE A 12 28.96 28.82 -57.64
N VAL A 13 29.81 28.83 -56.62
CA VAL A 13 29.49 28.52 -55.22
C VAL A 13 28.66 29.68 -54.68
N LEU A 14 27.40 29.42 -54.31
CA LEU A 14 26.59 30.32 -53.49
C LEU A 14 26.56 29.77 -52.06
N THR A 15 27.35 30.42 -51.20
CA THR A 15 27.27 30.31 -49.74
C THR A 15 25.93 30.85 -49.26
N ALA A 16 25.02 29.96 -48.89
CA ALA A 16 23.87 30.29 -48.05
C ALA A 16 24.04 29.56 -46.71
N CYS A 17 24.51 30.27 -45.69
CA CYS A 17 24.43 29.84 -44.31
C CYS A 17 22.96 29.66 -43.92
N LYS A 18 22.46 28.43 -43.94
CA LYS A 18 21.27 28.04 -43.18
C LYS A 18 21.74 27.63 -41.79
N VAL A 19 21.46 28.49 -40.81
CA VAL A 19 21.44 28.13 -39.40
C VAL A 19 20.31 27.12 -39.22
N THR A 20 20.64 25.83 -39.20
CA THR A 20 19.73 24.81 -38.66
C THR A 20 19.77 24.95 -37.15
N LYS A 21 18.70 25.51 -36.58
CA LYS A 21 18.43 25.35 -35.15
C LYS A 21 18.24 23.86 -34.90
N ASP A 22 19.22 23.24 -34.27
CA ASP A 22 19.05 21.93 -33.65
C ASP A 22 17.89 22.04 -32.67
N THR A 23 16.74 21.51 -33.09
CA THR A 23 15.57 21.41 -32.23
C THR A 23 15.84 20.18 -31.38
N VAL A 24 16.51 20.39 -30.24
CA VAL A 24 16.61 19.37 -29.21
C VAL A 24 15.19 19.13 -28.71
N PHE A 25 14.57 18.04 -29.18
CA PHE A 25 13.39 17.49 -28.53
C PHE A 25 13.84 17.03 -27.14
N VAL A 26 13.74 17.93 -26.16
CA VAL A 26 13.75 17.52 -24.76
C VAL A 26 12.52 16.63 -24.59
N ALA A 27 12.75 15.35 -24.30
CA ALA A 27 11.67 14.46 -23.91
C ALA A 27 10.97 15.11 -22.73
N LYS A 28 9.73 15.56 -22.93
CA LYS A 28 8.90 16.07 -21.84
C LYS A 28 8.78 14.91 -20.86
N GLU A 29 9.25 15.08 -19.62
CA GLU A 29 8.97 14.10 -18.58
C GLU A 29 7.46 13.90 -18.54
N THR A 30 7.01 12.69 -18.84
CA THR A 30 5.57 12.38 -18.92
C THR A 30 4.96 12.19 -17.54
N TYR A 31 5.80 11.97 -16.52
CA TYR A 31 5.39 11.83 -15.15
C TYR A 31 5.45 13.18 -14.42
N TRP A 32 4.43 13.46 -13.64
CA TRP A 32 4.35 14.58 -12.71
C TRP A 32 3.49 14.14 -11.52
N GLN A 33 3.71 14.77 -10.38
CA GLN A 33 2.89 14.60 -9.18
C GLN A 33 2.89 15.90 -8.40
N GLN A 34 1.86 16.14 -7.59
CA GLN A 34 1.78 17.37 -6.81
C GLN A 34 2.75 17.34 -5.63
N HIS A 35 3.08 18.53 -5.10
CA HIS A 35 3.91 18.67 -3.91
C HIS A 35 3.26 19.60 -2.90
N VAL A 36 3.38 19.25 -1.62
CA VAL A 36 2.89 20.03 -0.48
C VAL A 36 3.96 20.22 0.60
N ASP A 37 3.96 21.39 1.24
CA ASP A 37 4.72 21.62 2.47
C ASP A 37 3.76 22.10 3.56
N TYR A 38 3.54 21.26 4.57
CA TYR A 38 2.69 21.55 5.73
C TYR A 38 3.51 22.13 6.87
N THR A 39 3.06 23.25 7.41
CA THR A 39 3.43 23.74 8.74
C THR A 39 2.18 23.79 9.60
N MET A 40 2.17 23.06 10.71
CA MET A 40 1.01 22.93 11.59
C MET A 40 1.35 23.29 13.03
N ASP A 41 0.46 24.06 13.67
CA ASP A 41 0.54 24.45 15.08
C ASP A 41 -0.79 24.06 15.75
N ILE A 42 -0.72 23.08 16.65
CA ILE A 42 -1.87 22.37 17.21
C ILE A 42 -1.92 22.52 18.72
N ASP A 43 -3.00 23.09 19.23
CA ASP A 43 -3.24 23.25 20.67
C ASP A 43 -4.30 22.26 21.16
N VAL A 44 -3.88 21.25 21.93
CA VAL A 44 -4.74 20.15 22.38
C VAL A 44 -5.30 20.38 23.78
N ASP A 45 -6.62 20.34 23.93
CA ASP A 45 -7.33 20.26 25.21
C ASP A 45 -7.76 18.82 25.47
N VAL A 46 -6.91 18.06 26.18
CA VAL A 46 -7.16 16.65 26.48
C VAL A 46 -8.37 16.41 27.38
N LYS A 47 -8.79 17.41 28.16
CA LYS A 47 -9.96 17.30 29.05
C LYS A 47 -11.26 17.37 28.24
N LYS A 48 -11.29 18.22 27.22
CA LYS A 48 -12.42 18.33 26.28
C LYS A 48 -12.33 17.38 25.11
N HIS A 49 -11.15 16.78 24.86
CA HIS A 49 -10.85 15.99 23.67
C HIS A 49 -11.04 16.80 22.38
N GLN A 50 -10.65 18.07 22.44
CA GLN A 50 -10.76 19.03 21.34
C GLN A 50 -9.39 19.66 21.10
N TYR A 51 -9.17 20.18 19.90
CA TYR A 51 -7.97 20.92 19.59
C TYR A 51 -8.24 22.00 18.56
N LYS A 52 -7.39 23.01 18.57
CA LYS A 52 -7.37 24.07 17.57
C LYS A 52 -6.12 23.90 16.72
N GLY A 53 -6.28 24.02 15.42
CA GLY A 53 -5.17 23.92 14.48
C GLY A 53 -5.03 25.19 13.65
N LYS A 54 -3.78 25.62 13.49
CA LYS A 54 -3.35 26.51 12.42
C LYS A 54 -2.53 25.68 11.45
N GLN A 55 -2.87 25.77 10.17
CA GLN A 55 -2.20 25.03 9.10
C GLN A 55 -1.84 26.01 8.00
N THR A 56 -0.56 26.09 7.68
CA THR A 56 -0.06 26.72 6.46
C THR A 56 0.37 25.61 5.52
N LEU A 57 -0.20 25.60 4.32
CA LEU A 57 0.12 24.66 3.27
C LEU A 57 0.68 25.41 2.07
N VAL A 58 1.93 25.15 1.72
CA VAL A 58 2.48 25.56 0.42
C VAL A 58 2.18 24.45 -0.57
N TYR A 59 1.46 24.76 -1.64
CA TYR A 59 1.09 23.79 -2.67
C TYR A 59 1.72 24.18 -4.01
N THR A 60 2.43 23.25 -4.63
CA THR A 60 3.04 23.44 -5.95
C THR A 60 2.29 22.63 -6.99
N ASN A 61 1.73 23.31 -8.00
CA ASN A 61 1.00 22.68 -9.09
C ASN A 61 1.95 22.20 -10.20
N ASN A 62 2.31 20.92 -10.19
CA ASN A 62 3.14 20.31 -11.23
C ASN A 62 2.34 19.76 -12.41
N SER A 63 1.01 19.83 -12.37
CA SER A 63 0.17 19.38 -13.47
C SER A 63 0.27 20.30 -14.70
N PRO A 64 -0.11 19.83 -15.90
CA PRO A 64 -0.23 20.69 -17.08
C PRO A 64 -1.46 21.60 -17.04
N ASP A 65 -2.30 21.53 -16.00
CA ASP A 65 -3.60 22.18 -15.92
C ASP A 65 -3.61 23.37 -14.97
N ASP A 66 -4.48 24.36 -15.25
CA ASP A 66 -4.76 25.46 -14.33
C ASP A 66 -5.84 25.05 -13.32
N LEU A 67 -5.48 24.97 -12.04
CA LEU A 67 -6.38 24.50 -10.99
C LEU A 67 -7.21 25.67 -10.44
N LYS A 68 -8.54 25.61 -10.62
CA LYS A 68 -9.49 26.64 -10.14
C LYS A 68 -10.12 26.32 -8.78
N LYS A 69 -10.00 25.07 -8.35
CA LYS A 69 -10.51 24.54 -7.09
C LYS A 69 -9.45 23.66 -6.46
N VAL A 70 -9.50 23.55 -5.14
CA VAL A 70 -8.81 22.49 -4.39
C VAL A 70 -9.80 21.83 -3.44
N PHE A 71 -9.44 20.64 -2.97
CA PHE A 71 -10.28 19.86 -2.06
C PHE A 71 -9.47 19.39 -0.86
N TYR A 72 -10.11 19.34 0.31
CA TYR A 72 -9.53 18.72 1.51
C TYR A 72 -10.42 17.60 2.02
N HIS A 73 -9.80 16.53 2.51
CA HIS A 73 -10.44 15.50 3.31
C HIS A 73 -10.52 15.94 4.77
N LEU A 74 -11.73 15.88 5.32
CA LEU A 74 -12.09 16.18 6.71
C LEU A 74 -12.56 14.88 7.39
N TYR A 75 -11.66 13.89 7.48
CA TYR A 75 -11.99 12.51 7.82
C TYR A 75 -12.79 12.35 9.12
N PHE A 76 -12.53 13.16 10.15
CA PHE A 76 -13.27 13.05 11.41
C PHE A 76 -14.78 13.28 11.25
N ASN A 77 -15.23 13.99 10.20
CA ASN A 77 -16.64 14.21 9.93
C ASN A 77 -17.39 12.90 9.59
N ALA A 78 -16.68 11.81 9.28
CA ALA A 78 -17.28 10.49 9.11
C ALA A 78 -17.84 9.92 10.43
N PHE A 79 -17.34 10.37 11.59
CA PHE A 79 -17.80 9.92 12.91
C PHE A 79 -18.95 10.76 13.48
N GLN A 80 -19.92 11.08 12.63
CA GLN A 80 -21.14 11.80 12.99
C GLN A 80 -22.38 10.96 12.61
N PRO A 81 -23.43 10.92 13.45
CA PRO A 81 -24.70 10.29 13.08
C PRO A 81 -25.20 10.81 11.72
N GLY A 82 -25.61 9.90 10.83
CA GLY A 82 -26.07 10.23 9.49
C GLY A 82 -24.97 10.50 8.45
N SER A 83 -23.69 10.40 8.80
CA SER A 83 -22.60 10.41 7.82
C SER A 83 -22.69 9.24 6.85
N GLN A 84 -22.00 9.31 5.71
CA GLN A 84 -21.98 8.18 4.76
C GLN A 84 -21.36 6.91 5.38
N MET A 85 -20.38 7.04 6.28
CA MET A 85 -19.82 5.90 7.02
C MET A 85 -20.89 5.24 7.91
N ASP A 86 -21.66 6.04 8.65
CA ASP A 86 -22.75 5.55 9.49
C ASP A 86 -23.82 4.84 8.64
N VAL A 87 -24.34 5.53 7.63
CA VAL A 87 -25.41 5.02 6.76
C VAL A 87 -24.97 3.76 6.04
N ARG A 88 -23.75 3.71 5.49
CA ARG A 88 -23.25 2.50 4.82
C ARG A 88 -23.09 1.34 5.81
N SER A 89 -22.56 1.60 7.00
CA SER A 89 -22.39 0.57 8.05
C SER A 89 -23.73 -0.06 8.48
N LEU A 90 -24.83 0.70 8.41
CA LEU A 90 -26.17 0.18 8.71
C LEU A 90 -26.79 -0.63 7.57
N ASN A 91 -26.35 -0.44 6.32
CA ASN A 91 -27.01 -0.98 5.14
C ASN A 91 -26.20 -2.05 4.37
N ILE A 92 -24.90 -2.16 4.59
CA ILE A 92 -24.12 -3.25 3.98
C ILE A 92 -24.50 -4.62 4.57
N LYS A 93 -24.44 -5.67 3.75
CA LYS A 93 -24.81 -7.05 4.11
C LYS A 93 -24.01 -7.62 5.29
N ASP A 94 -22.74 -7.26 5.42
CA ASP A 94 -21.81 -7.81 6.41
C ASP A 94 -20.99 -6.71 7.10
N PRO A 95 -21.63 -5.83 7.90
CA PRO A 95 -20.98 -4.65 8.44
C PRO A 95 -19.83 -5.03 9.38
N ASP A 96 -18.77 -4.20 9.38
CA ASP A 96 -17.66 -4.35 10.32
C ASP A 96 -18.22 -4.35 11.75
N LYS A 97 -17.94 -5.43 12.49
CA LYS A 97 -18.45 -5.62 13.85
C LYS A 97 -18.01 -4.51 14.81
N ARG A 98 -16.91 -3.82 14.50
CA ARG A 98 -16.41 -2.67 15.24
C ARG A 98 -17.19 -1.40 14.97
N VAL A 99 -17.88 -1.28 13.83
CA VAL A 99 -18.64 -0.07 13.46
C VAL A 99 -20.12 -0.27 13.75
N ARG A 100 -20.79 -1.14 12.97
CA ARG A 100 -22.25 -1.40 13.06
C ARG A 100 -23.05 -0.09 13.22
N ASP A 101 -23.85 0.01 14.26
CA ASP A 101 -24.71 1.15 14.59
C ASP A 101 -24.07 2.11 15.60
N ARG A 102 -22.77 1.95 15.91
CA ARG A 102 -22.12 2.75 16.96
C ARG A 102 -22.05 4.23 16.62
N ILE A 103 -21.88 4.61 15.34
CA ILE A 103 -21.79 6.01 14.93
C ILE A 103 -23.14 6.71 15.12
N SER A 104 -24.24 6.10 14.67
CA SER A 104 -25.61 6.61 14.87
C SER A 104 -25.99 6.91 16.32
N LYS A 105 -25.27 6.34 17.28
CA LYS A 105 -25.52 6.45 18.73
C LYS A 105 -24.60 7.45 19.44
N LEU A 106 -23.64 8.06 18.74
CA LEU A 106 -22.71 9.00 19.35
C LEU A 106 -23.43 10.28 19.77
N LYS A 107 -23.11 10.75 20.98
CA LYS A 107 -23.56 12.05 21.50
C LYS A 107 -22.71 13.18 20.91
N PRO A 108 -23.14 14.44 21.00
CA PRO A 108 -22.35 15.59 20.52
C PRO A 108 -20.93 15.70 21.09
N SER A 109 -20.69 15.22 22.33
CA SER A 109 -19.35 15.18 22.92
C SER A 109 -18.50 13.98 22.48
N GLU A 110 -19.09 13.00 21.79
CA GLU A 110 -18.47 11.73 21.39
C GLU A 110 -18.17 11.65 19.88
N ILE A 111 -18.82 12.50 19.07
CA ILE A 111 -18.58 12.58 17.63
C ILE A 111 -17.18 13.09 17.31
N GLY A 112 -16.71 12.77 16.10
CA GLY A 112 -15.55 13.41 15.49
C GLY A 112 -15.99 14.56 14.60
N TYR A 113 -15.20 15.64 14.59
CA TYR A 113 -15.33 16.65 13.54
C TYR A 113 -14.00 17.36 13.30
N ILE A 114 -13.85 17.88 12.08
CA ILE A 114 -12.92 18.94 11.71
C ILE A 114 -13.75 20.05 11.09
N LYS A 115 -13.76 21.21 11.74
CA LYS A 115 -14.51 22.39 11.35
C LYS A 115 -13.56 23.47 10.90
N VAL A 116 -13.56 23.77 9.60
CA VAL A 116 -12.75 24.85 9.02
C VAL A 116 -13.41 26.19 9.35
N ASN A 117 -12.67 27.05 10.06
CA ASN A 117 -13.15 28.36 10.50
C ASN A 117 -12.79 29.47 9.50
N SER A 118 -11.64 29.34 8.85
CA SER A 118 -11.19 30.26 7.81
C SER A 118 -10.19 29.57 6.90
N LEU A 119 -10.24 29.87 5.61
CA LEU A 119 -9.21 29.51 4.63
C LEU A 119 -8.85 30.73 3.78
N LYS A 120 -7.55 30.92 3.54
CA LYS A 120 -7.03 32.00 2.69
C LYS A 120 -6.12 31.43 1.61
N GLN A 121 -6.13 32.05 0.44
CA GLN A 121 -5.16 31.90 -0.64
C GLN A 121 -4.28 33.15 -0.67
N ASN A 122 -2.98 32.99 -0.43
CA ASN A 122 -2.01 34.09 -0.42
C ASN A 122 -2.47 35.29 0.44
N GLY A 123 -2.96 35.02 1.66
CA GLY A 123 -3.47 36.03 2.58
C GLY A 123 -4.90 36.54 2.33
N VAL A 124 -5.55 36.17 1.20
CA VAL A 124 -6.91 36.59 0.86
C VAL A 124 -7.90 35.46 1.09
N VAL A 125 -9.01 35.74 1.78
CA VAL A 125 -10.07 34.74 2.08
C VAL A 125 -10.63 34.13 0.80
N VAL A 126 -10.82 32.81 0.78
CA VAL A 126 -11.47 32.07 -0.31
C VAL A 126 -12.85 31.57 0.11
N SER A 127 -13.72 31.34 -0.86
CA SER A 127 -15.01 30.68 -0.62
C SER A 127 -14.80 29.17 -0.49
N HIS A 128 -15.43 28.56 0.52
CA HIS A 128 -15.39 27.13 0.73
C HIS A 128 -16.70 26.58 1.30
N GLU A 129 -16.97 25.30 1.04
CA GLU A 129 -18.12 24.58 1.55
C GLU A 129 -17.70 23.21 2.06
N THR A 130 -18.25 22.79 3.20
CA THR A 130 -18.06 21.43 3.72
C THR A 130 -19.21 20.53 3.26
N VAL A 131 -18.90 19.55 2.42
CA VAL A 131 -19.84 18.53 1.92
C VAL A 131 -19.47 17.19 2.54
N GLY A 132 -20.11 16.85 3.66
CA GLY A 132 -19.81 15.64 4.44
C GLY A 132 -18.36 15.64 4.95
N THR A 133 -17.52 14.79 4.36
CA THR A 133 -16.09 14.66 4.71
C THR A 133 -15.17 15.42 3.76
N ILE A 134 -15.69 16.22 2.83
CA ILE A 134 -14.90 16.96 1.85
C ILE A 134 -15.10 18.45 2.08
N LEU A 135 -14.01 19.22 2.05
CA LEU A 135 -14.04 20.68 1.91
C LEU A 135 -13.82 21.02 0.44
N GLU A 136 -14.79 21.65 -0.20
CA GLU A 136 -14.65 22.20 -1.54
C GLU A 136 -14.21 23.66 -1.46
N VAL A 137 -13.13 24.02 -2.15
CA VAL A 137 -12.57 25.37 -2.10
C VAL A 137 -12.55 25.97 -3.50
N VAL A 138 -13.16 27.15 -3.66
CA VAL A 138 -13.06 27.95 -4.88
C VAL A 138 -11.96 28.98 -4.70
N LEU A 139 -10.93 28.90 -5.54
CA LEU A 139 -9.77 29.78 -5.44
C LEU A 139 -10.09 31.17 -5.99
N ASN A 140 -9.47 32.20 -5.41
CA ASN A 140 -9.57 33.58 -5.90
C ASN A 140 -8.85 33.76 -7.23
N GLN A 141 -7.72 33.06 -7.39
CA GLN A 141 -6.96 32.96 -8.63
C GLN A 141 -6.63 31.50 -8.93
N PRO A 142 -6.73 31.03 -10.19
CA PRO A 142 -6.25 29.69 -10.53
C PRO A 142 -4.77 29.53 -10.20
N ILE A 143 -4.37 28.33 -9.74
CA ILE A 143 -2.96 27.97 -9.59
C ILE A 143 -2.51 27.46 -10.94
N LYS A 144 -1.69 28.22 -11.67
CA LYS A 144 -1.27 27.80 -13.01
C LYS A 144 -0.27 26.66 -12.94
N SER A 145 -0.07 25.99 -14.06
CA SER A 145 1.00 24.99 -14.20
C SER A 145 2.37 25.57 -13.81
N GLY A 146 3.06 24.90 -12.89
CA GLY A 146 4.35 25.30 -12.32
C GLY A 146 4.29 26.38 -11.24
N GLU A 147 3.10 26.90 -10.89
CA GLU A 147 2.95 27.90 -9.83
C GLU A 147 2.81 27.25 -8.45
N THR A 148 3.23 28.02 -7.44
CA THR A 148 3.08 27.69 -6.03
C THR A 148 2.12 28.69 -5.37
N VAL A 149 1.32 28.21 -4.42
CA VAL A 149 0.38 29.02 -3.64
C VAL A 149 0.48 28.69 -2.16
N THR A 150 0.19 29.66 -1.30
CA THR A 150 0.05 29.43 0.14
C THR A 150 -1.43 29.38 0.50
N LEU A 151 -1.84 28.29 1.16
CA LEU A 151 -3.18 28.07 1.70
C LEU A 151 -3.10 28.08 3.23
N GLU A 152 -3.69 29.10 3.86
CA GLU A 152 -3.65 29.28 5.32
C GLU A 152 -5.01 28.98 5.94
N MET A 153 -5.05 28.01 6.86
CA MET A 153 -6.28 27.49 7.45
C MET A 153 -6.25 27.58 8.97
N ASN A 154 -7.37 28.03 9.55
CA ASN A 154 -7.66 27.84 10.97
C ASN A 154 -8.84 26.87 11.09
N PHE A 155 -8.75 25.90 11.99
CA PHE A 155 -9.80 24.92 12.21
C PHE A 155 -9.91 24.52 13.67
N ASP A 156 -11.12 24.13 14.07
CA ASP A 156 -11.39 23.47 15.35
C ASP A 156 -11.73 22.00 15.09
N ALA A 157 -11.33 21.11 15.99
CA ALA A 157 -11.64 19.70 15.85
C ALA A 157 -11.95 19.04 17.19
N GLN A 158 -12.71 17.94 17.13
CA GLN A 158 -13.03 17.08 18.27
C GLN A 158 -12.63 15.65 17.94
N VAL A 159 -11.92 15.03 18.88
CA VAL A 159 -11.49 13.64 18.78
C VAL A 159 -12.68 12.72 19.05
N PRO A 160 -13.05 11.84 18.10
CA PRO A 160 -14.16 10.92 18.28
C PRO A 160 -13.86 9.88 19.37
N VAL A 161 -14.89 9.37 20.04
CA VAL A 161 -14.78 8.04 20.68
C VAL A 161 -14.42 7.05 19.59
N GLN A 162 -13.37 6.24 19.82
CA GLN A 162 -12.79 5.42 18.78
C GLN A 162 -13.78 4.36 18.27
N ILE A 163 -14.20 4.54 17.03
CA ILE A 163 -14.99 3.56 16.28
C ILE A 163 -14.08 2.73 15.38
N ARG A 164 -13.22 3.40 14.61
CA ARG A 164 -12.24 2.83 13.68
C ARG A 164 -11.06 3.78 13.52
N ARG A 165 -9.84 3.23 13.46
CA ARG A 165 -8.56 3.94 13.20
C ARG A 165 -8.20 5.02 14.22
N SER A 166 -8.90 6.13 14.26
CA SER A 166 -8.64 7.26 15.16
C SER A 166 -9.65 7.36 16.30
N GLY A 167 -9.19 7.88 17.44
CA GLY A 167 -10.06 8.33 18.52
C GLY A 167 -9.48 8.13 19.91
N ARG A 168 -10.39 8.20 20.88
CA ARG A 168 -10.16 8.03 22.33
C ARG A 168 -11.04 6.94 22.93
N ASN A 169 -10.87 6.64 24.21
CA ASN A 169 -11.72 5.72 24.98
C ASN A 169 -11.86 4.32 24.35
N ASN A 170 -10.79 3.80 23.77
CA ASN A 170 -10.76 2.46 23.21
C ASN A 170 -10.54 1.38 24.28
N LYS A 171 -10.67 0.12 23.85
CA LYS A 171 -10.52 -1.06 24.70
C LYS A 171 -9.07 -1.29 25.17
N GLU A 172 -8.09 -0.72 24.48
CA GLU A 172 -6.68 -0.77 24.89
C GLU A 172 -6.39 0.22 26.03
N GLY A 173 -7.27 1.21 26.24
CA GLY A 173 -7.08 2.27 27.23
C GLY A 173 -6.06 3.32 26.78
N VAL A 174 -5.78 3.41 25.48
CA VAL A 174 -4.93 4.44 24.89
C VAL A 174 -5.71 5.77 24.86
N ALA A 175 -5.12 6.84 25.39
CA ALA A 175 -5.80 8.12 25.51
C ALA A 175 -6.14 8.73 24.14
N LEU A 176 -5.17 8.82 23.22
CA LEU A 176 -5.34 9.40 21.89
C LEU A 176 -4.64 8.56 20.82
N SER A 177 -5.39 8.11 19.80
CA SER A 177 -4.87 7.61 18.52
C SER A 177 -5.26 8.61 17.42
N MET A 178 -4.32 9.43 16.96
CA MET A 178 -4.57 10.59 16.10
C MET A 178 -4.07 10.34 14.68
N ALA A 179 -4.96 9.75 13.89
CA ALA A 179 -4.77 9.52 12.47
C ALA A 179 -5.85 10.26 11.70
N GLN A 180 -5.58 10.68 10.46
CA GLN A 180 -6.59 11.35 9.63
C GLN A 180 -7.24 12.54 10.36
N TRP A 181 -6.44 13.27 11.16
CA TRP A 181 -6.93 14.21 12.16
C TRP A 181 -6.91 15.66 11.68
N TYR A 182 -6.18 15.98 10.62
CA TYR A 182 -6.08 17.34 10.08
C TYR A 182 -6.84 17.47 8.74
N PRO A 183 -7.20 18.70 8.32
CA PRO A 183 -7.61 18.97 6.95
C PRO A 183 -6.50 18.60 5.95
N LYS A 184 -6.63 17.45 5.31
CA LYS A 184 -5.62 16.90 4.40
C LYS A 184 -5.98 17.24 2.95
N LEU A 185 -5.10 17.91 2.21
CA LEU A 185 -5.34 18.20 0.79
C LEU A 185 -5.50 16.89 -0.01
N ALA A 186 -6.52 16.84 -0.87
CA ALA A 186 -6.73 15.73 -1.79
C ALA A 186 -5.67 15.73 -2.90
N GLU A 187 -5.31 14.55 -3.40
CA GLU A 187 -4.38 14.43 -4.51
C GLU A 187 -5.05 14.81 -5.85
N TYR A 188 -4.27 15.45 -6.72
CA TYR A 188 -4.63 15.68 -8.12
C TYR A 188 -3.57 15.06 -9.02
N ASP A 189 -3.90 14.01 -9.76
CA ASP A 189 -2.97 13.34 -10.66
C ASP A 189 -3.51 13.29 -12.10
N PHE A 190 -2.91 12.44 -12.94
CA PHE A 190 -3.33 12.27 -14.34
C PHE A 190 -4.78 11.78 -14.51
N GLN A 191 -5.44 11.29 -13.45
CA GLN A 191 -6.86 10.92 -13.42
C GLN A 191 -7.76 12.05 -12.89
N GLY A 192 -7.18 13.17 -12.43
CA GLY A 192 -7.87 14.31 -11.85
C GLY A 192 -7.87 14.30 -10.32
N TRP A 193 -8.89 14.93 -9.73
CA TRP A 193 -9.01 15.07 -8.27
C TRP A 193 -9.52 13.79 -7.60
N HIS A 194 -8.80 13.31 -6.59
CA HIS A 194 -9.19 12.15 -5.77
C HIS A 194 -10.00 12.58 -4.54
N THR A 195 -11.30 12.74 -4.75
CA THR A 195 -12.26 13.28 -3.77
C THR A 195 -13.37 12.31 -3.31
N PRO A 196 -13.17 10.97 -3.25
CA PRO A 196 -14.20 10.12 -2.68
C PRO A 196 -14.43 10.49 -1.20
N PRO A 197 -15.69 10.55 -0.73
CA PRO A 197 -15.96 10.79 0.67
C PRO A 197 -15.39 9.66 1.53
N TYR A 198 -14.96 9.99 2.75
CA TYR A 198 -14.44 8.99 3.66
C TYR A 198 -15.56 8.14 4.23
N ILE A 199 -15.55 6.86 3.84
CA ILE A 199 -16.56 5.90 4.27
C ILE A 199 -15.93 4.80 5.11
N ALA A 200 -15.06 3.96 4.56
CA ALA A 200 -14.50 2.85 5.33
C ALA A 200 -13.10 2.41 4.92
N ARG A 201 -12.48 3.06 3.93
CA ARG A 201 -11.27 2.59 3.26
C ARG A 201 -10.17 3.64 3.25
N GLU A 202 -9.01 3.25 2.79
CA GLU A 202 -7.78 4.05 2.88
C GLU A 202 -7.73 5.14 1.80
N PHE A 203 -6.61 5.83 1.69
CA PHE A 203 -6.54 7.14 1.05
C PHE A 203 -5.38 7.27 0.06
N GLN A 204 -5.48 8.26 -0.83
CA GLN A 204 -4.37 8.76 -1.63
C GLN A 204 -4.01 10.16 -1.12
N GLY A 205 -2.72 10.43 -0.97
CA GLY A 205 -2.22 11.70 -0.43
C GLY A 205 -1.19 12.33 -1.35
N VAL A 206 -1.01 13.64 -1.20
CA VAL A 206 0.02 14.42 -1.89
C VAL A 206 1.35 14.24 -1.18
N TRP A 207 2.43 13.99 -1.93
CA TRP A 207 3.79 13.94 -1.39
C TRP A 207 4.26 15.29 -0.88
N GLY A 208 4.95 15.30 0.26
CA GLY A 208 5.34 16.54 0.87
C GLY A 208 6.15 16.45 2.15
N ASP A 209 6.50 17.62 2.66
CA ASP A 209 7.18 17.78 3.95
C ASP A 209 6.17 18.23 5.03
N PHE A 210 6.33 17.71 6.24
CA PHE A 210 5.51 18.06 7.39
C PHE A 210 6.37 18.59 8.53
N ASP A 211 6.09 19.81 8.96
CA ASP A 211 6.59 20.43 10.21
C ASP A 211 5.39 20.62 11.16
N VAL A 212 5.30 19.76 12.18
CA VAL A 212 4.11 19.65 13.03
C VAL A 212 4.48 19.94 14.47
N THR A 213 3.87 20.98 15.02
CA THR A 213 4.01 21.40 16.42
C THR A 213 2.74 21.06 17.19
N ILE A 214 2.88 20.29 18.26
CA ILE A 214 1.77 19.82 19.10
C ILE A 214 1.98 20.29 20.53
N HIS A 215 1.06 21.11 21.03
CA HIS A 215 1.00 21.54 22.43
C HIS A 215 0.02 20.64 23.20
N ILE A 216 0.54 19.83 24.11
CA ILE A 216 -0.26 18.88 24.92
C ILE A 216 0.22 18.86 26.37
N ASP A 217 -0.70 18.48 27.27
CA ASP A 217 -0.45 18.37 28.71
C ASP A 217 0.86 17.61 29.00
N LYS A 218 1.72 18.19 29.85
CA LYS A 218 3.13 17.78 30.01
C LYS A 218 3.34 16.34 30.45
N ASN A 219 2.31 15.68 30.96
CA ASN A 219 2.39 14.29 31.39
C ASN A 219 2.25 13.30 30.23
N TYR A 220 1.81 13.74 29.04
CA TYR A 220 1.63 12.88 27.88
C TYR A 220 2.95 12.63 27.18
N THR A 221 3.26 11.35 26.94
CA THR A 221 4.31 10.96 26.00
C THR A 221 3.69 10.85 24.60
N VAL A 222 4.32 11.45 23.59
CA VAL A 222 3.87 11.45 22.20
C VAL A 222 4.80 10.58 21.34
N GLY A 223 4.22 9.77 20.45
CA GLY A 223 4.94 9.09 19.37
C GLY A 223 4.18 9.22 18.06
N GLY A 224 4.86 9.15 16.93
CA GLY A 224 4.22 9.31 15.64
C GLY A 224 5.20 9.36 14.46
N SER A 225 4.71 9.92 13.37
CA SER A 225 5.49 10.18 12.16
C SER A 225 6.59 11.23 12.42
N GLY A 226 7.71 11.13 11.70
CA GLY A 226 8.74 12.15 11.69
C GLY A 226 9.75 12.08 12.83
N ASN A 227 10.76 12.95 12.77
CA ASN A 227 11.83 13.04 13.76
C ASN A 227 11.51 14.17 14.75
N LEU A 228 11.63 13.92 16.05
CA LEU A 228 11.47 14.96 17.06
C LEU A 228 12.66 15.94 17.00
N GLN A 229 12.37 17.24 16.91
CA GLN A 229 13.39 18.28 16.72
C GLN A 229 13.92 18.86 18.04
N ASN A 230 13.14 18.80 19.11
CA ASN A 230 13.46 19.39 20.40
C ASN A 230 13.48 18.37 21.56
N PRO A 231 14.18 17.22 21.44
CA PRO A 231 14.13 16.15 22.45
C PRO A 231 14.55 16.60 23.86
N GLN A 232 15.44 17.58 23.98
CA GLN A 232 15.91 18.09 25.27
C GLN A 232 14.94 19.02 26.00
N GLU A 233 13.95 19.57 25.30
CA GLU A 233 12.87 20.34 25.92
C GLU A 233 11.67 19.46 26.29
N ILE A 234 11.72 18.19 25.86
CA ILE A 234 10.62 17.24 26.00
C ILE A 234 10.94 16.22 27.10
N GLY A 235 12.06 15.50 26.98
CA GLY A 235 12.29 14.31 27.81
C GLY A 235 11.49 13.10 27.33
N HIS A 236 10.81 12.41 28.25
CA HIS A 236 9.97 11.24 27.95
C HIS A 236 10.69 10.12 27.18
N GLY A 237 12.01 9.96 27.39
CA GLY A 237 12.83 8.95 26.74
C GLY A 237 13.33 9.32 25.34
N TYR A 238 13.03 10.52 24.85
CA TYR A 238 13.62 11.04 23.61
C TYR A 238 14.93 11.79 23.83
N GLN A 239 15.18 12.25 25.06
CA GLN A 239 16.36 13.04 25.37
C GLN A 239 17.64 12.25 25.12
N ASP A 240 18.70 12.95 24.74
CA ASP A 240 20.06 12.41 24.78
C ASP A 240 20.54 12.52 26.23
N ASP A 241 20.61 11.38 26.92
CA ASP A 241 20.96 11.28 28.34
C ASP A 241 22.38 11.82 28.66
N SER A 242 23.21 12.08 27.65
CA SER A 242 24.52 12.71 27.83
C SER A 242 24.48 14.24 27.98
N LYS A 243 23.33 14.87 27.76
CA LYS A 243 23.13 16.32 27.83
C LYS A 243 22.06 16.67 28.87
N GLU A 244 22.13 17.91 29.37
CA GLU A 244 21.14 18.42 30.32
C GLU A 244 19.78 18.62 29.64
N ILE A 245 18.72 18.19 30.33
CA ILE A 245 17.33 18.39 29.91
C ILE A 245 16.87 19.81 30.32
N ASN A 246 16.23 20.53 29.40
CA ASN A 246 15.73 21.89 29.62
C ASN A 246 14.19 21.91 29.55
N LEU A 247 13.55 21.34 30.57
CA LEU A 247 12.09 21.23 30.61
C LEU A 247 11.42 22.62 30.80
N PRO A 248 10.49 23.02 29.92
CA PRO A 248 9.70 24.24 30.08
C PRO A 248 8.85 24.24 31.37
N THR A 249 8.58 25.43 31.92
CA THR A 249 7.88 25.61 33.21
C THR A 249 6.34 25.59 33.13
N GLY A 250 5.76 25.37 31.94
CA GLY A 250 4.31 25.38 31.71
C GLY A 250 3.59 24.07 32.02
N ASP A 251 2.27 24.06 31.85
CA ASP A 251 1.42 22.86 31.99
C ASP A 251 1.41 21.98 30.73
N LYS A 252 1.90 22.50 29.61
CA LYS A 252 2.02 21.78 28.33
C LYS A 252 3.48 21.71 27.88
N LEU A 253 3.81 20.63 27.20
CA LEU A 253 5.01 20.51 26.38
C LEU A 253 4.68 20.77 24.91
N THR A 254 5.66 21.29 24.17
CA THR A 254 5.55 21.65 22.75
C THR A 254 6.39 20.69 21.92
N TRP A 255 5.77 19.67 21.36
CA TRP A 255 6.45 18.64 20.57
C TRP A 255 6.56 19.10 19.11
N ASN A 256 7.78 19.24 18.59
CA ASN A 256 7.99 19.60 17.18
C ASN A 256 8.54 18.41 16.38
N PHE A 257 7.76 17.88 15.44
CA PHE A 257 8.12 16.76 14.59
C PHE A 257 8.33 17.21 13.15
N LYS A 258 9.38 16.68 12.49
CA LYS A 258 9.62 16.84 11.05
C LYS A 258 9.59 15.51 10.31
N ALA A 259 8.67 15.36 9.37
CA ALA A 259 8.58 14.21 8.47
C ALA A 259 8.78 14.69 7.02
N PRO A 260 10.00 14.53 6.46
CA PRO A 260 10.26 14.92 5.08
C PRO A 260 9.76 13.86 4.10
N ASN A 261 9.30 14.28 2.94
CA ASN A 261 8.91 13.44 1.81
C ASN A 261 8.01 12.26 2.21
N VAL A 262 6.87 12.56 2.81
CA VAL A 262 5.79 11.64 3.18
C VAL A 262 4.47 12.17 2.61
N HIS A 263 3.40 11.37 2.62
CA HIS A 263 2.06 11.82 2.18
C HIS A 263 1.01 11.79 3.29
N ASP A 264 1.42 11.48 4.52
CA ASP A 264 0.56 11.50 5.70
C ASP A 264 1.35 11.80 6.99
N PHE A 265 0.64 12.25 8.02
CA PHE A 265 1.20 12.48 9.34
C PHE A 265 0.25 11.98 10.43
N MET A 266 0.76 11.08 11.27
CA MET A 266 0.01 10.48 12.37
C MET A 266 0.74 10.69 13.70
N TRP A 267 -0.01 10.71 14.79
CA TRP A 267 0.57 10.58 16.13
C TRP A 267 -0.37 9.86 17.11
N ALA A 268 0.16 9.43 18.25
CA ALA A 268 -0.59 8.95 19.38
C ALA A 268 0.05 9.43 20.68
N ALA A 269 -0.77 9.53 21.72
CA ALA A 269 -0.29 10.00 23.01
C ALA A 269 -1.05 9.37 24.17
N ASP A 270 -0.33 9.12 25.26
CA ASP A 270 -0.85 8.58 26.50
C ASP A 270 0.08 8.95 27.67
N PRO A 271 -0.46 9.33 28.84
CA PRO A 271 0.36 9.61 30.03
C PRO A 271 1.02 8.35 30.62
N GLU A 272 0.50 7.17 30.28
CA GLU A 272 1.01 5.89 30.74
C GLU A 272 1.86 5.19 29.68
N TYR A 273 2.23 5.84 28.57
CA TYR A 273 3.20 5.27 27.66
C TYR A 273 4.59 5.18 28.30
N LYS A 274 5.16 3.99 28.20
CA LYS A 274 6.59 3.75 28.24
C LYS A 274 7.15 3.93 26.83
N HIS A 275 8.35 4.47 26.75
CA HIS A 275 9.07 4.68 25.51
C HIS A 275 10.42 3.97 25.59
N ASP A 276 10.61 2.96 24.74
CA ASP A 276 11.92 2.35 24.53
C ASP A 276 12.45 2.73 23.14
N VAL A 277 13.77 2.88 23.02
CA VAL A 277 14.44 3.11 21.73
C VAL A 277 15.46 2.01 21.49
N LEU A 278 15.38 1.35 20.34
CA LEU A 278 16.42 0.44 19.85
C LEU A 278 17.15 1.14 18.71
N LYS A 279 18.45 1.41 18.91
CA LYS A 279 19.32 1.99 17.89
C LYS A 279 19.90 0.88 17.03
N MET A 280 19.57 0.85 15.75
CA MET A 280 20.14 -0.10 14.80
C MET A 280 21.55 0.34 14.37
N GLU A 281 22.40 -0.61 13.99
CA GLU A 281 23.79 -0.33 13.56
C GLU A 281 23.87 0.56 12.31
N ASN A 282 22.85 0.52 11.46
CA ASN A 282 22.73 1.36 10.26
C ASN A 282 22.22 2.79 10.56
N GLY A 283 22.05 3.16 11.84
CA GLY A 283 21.67 4.51 12.27
C GLY A 283 20.17 4.78 12.28
N ILE A 284 19.32 3.77 12.07
CA ILE A 284 17.86 3.87 12.24
C ILE A 284 17.51 3.71 13.72
N ASP A 285 16.77 4.66 14.28
CA ASP A 285 16.19 4.54 15.61
C ASP A 285 14.78 3.92 15.54
N LEU A 286 14.57 2.80 16.23
CA LEU A 286 13.26 2.17 16.36
C LEU A 286 12.63 2.56 17.71
N HIS A 287 11.51 3.28 17.65
CA HIS A 287 10.78 3.74 18.82
C HIS A 287 9.63 2.78 19.16
N PHE A 288 9.51 2.39 20.43
CA PHE A 288 8.45 1.53 20.91
C PHE A 288 7.66 2.25 22.01
N LEU A 289 6.40 2.56 21.73
CA LEU A 289 5.51 3.23 22.67
C LEU A 289 4.37 2.31 23.06
N TYR A 290 4.32 1.88 24.32
CA TYR A 290 3.27 0.98 24.82
C TYR A 290 2.97 1.29 26.28
N LYS A 291 1.77 0.93 26.74
CA LYS A 291 1.35 1.28 28.10
C LYS A 291 2.20 0.55 29.14
N LYS A 292 2.73 1.29 30.11
CA LYS A 292 3.58 0.78 31.19
C LYS A 292 2.82 -0.08 32.21
N ASN A 293 1.49 0.04 32.23
CA ASN A 293 0.60 -0.66 33.16
C ASN A 293 -0.09 -1.90 32.55
N LEU A 294 0.42 -2.43 31.43
CA LEU A 294 -0.06 -3.70 30.89
C LEU A 294 0.25 -4.87 31.84
N GLU A 295 -0.52 -5.96 31.71
CA GLU A 295 -0.18 -7.21 32.38
C GLU A 295 1.22 -7.69 31.96
N GLU A 296 1.93 -8.35 32.88
CA GLU A 296 3.33 -8.75 32.72
C GLU A 296 3.58 -9.54 31.43
N VAL A 297 2.66 -10.43 31.04
CA VAL A 297 2.75 -11.20 29.80
C VAL A 297 2.81 -10.30 28.55
N TYR A 298 2.06 -9.19 28.54
CA TYR A 298 2.08 -8.26 27.41
C TYR A 298 3.32 -7.38 27.43
N LEU A 299 3.76 -6.91 28.61
CA LEU A 299 5.02 -6.18 28.75
C LEU A 299 6.20 -7.01 28.24
N LYS A 300 6.23 -8.31 28.57
CA LYS A 300 7.21 -9.26 28.06
C LYS A 300 7.14 -9.38 26.53
N ASN A 301 5.95 -9.56 25.96
CA ASN A 301 5.80 -9.66 24.50
C ASN A 301 6.30 -8.40 23.78
N TRP A 302 6.04 -7.20 24.32
CA TRP A 302 6.54 -5.94 23.76
C TRP A 302 8.07 -5.84 23.81
N LYS A 303 8.71 -6.37 24.86
CA LYS A 303 10.17 -6.42 24.96
C LYS A 303 10.78 -7.42 23.98
N GLU A 304 10.18 -8.60 23.84
CA GLU A 304 10.62 -9.62 22.88
C GLU A 304 10.42 -9.18 21.42
N LEU A 305 9.45 -8.31 21.17
CA LEU A 305 9.16 -7.77 19.84
C LEU A 305 10.29 -6.86 19.31
N GLN A 306 10.98 -6.11 20.17
CA GLN A 306 11.92 -5.05 19.75
C GLN A 306 13.05 -5.56 18.83
N PRO A 307 13.82 -6.61 19.19
CA PRO A 307 14.82 -7.16 18.28
C PRO A 307 14.20 -7.75 17.01
N LYS A 308 12.97 -8.28 17.09
CA LYS A 308 12.26 -8.82 15.93
C LYS A 308 11.83 -7.75 14.94
N VAL A 309 11.53 -6.55 15.41
CA VAL A 309 11.23 -5.40 14.55
C VAL A 309 12.49 -4.90 13.84
N ALA A 310 13.66 -4.99 14.47
CA ALA A 310 14.93 -4.75 13.77
C ALA A 310 15.19 -5.80 12.67
N GLU A 311 14.92 -7.09 12.94
CA GLU A 311 15.00 -8.15 11.92
C GLU A 311 14.02 -7.89 10.75
N LEU A 312 12.79 -7.45 11.02
CA LEU A 312 11.81 -7.07 9.99
C LEU A 312 12.29 -5.88 9.14
N MET A 313 12.80 -4.81 9.77
CA MET A 313 13.34 -3.64 9.07
C MET A 313 14.47 -4.04 8.11
N THR A 314 15.40 -4.90 8.56
CA THR A 314 16.47 -5.44 7.71
C THR A 314 15.89 -6.28 6.57
N TYR A 315 15.01 -7.23 6.88
CA TYR A 315 14.42 -8.13 5.88
C TYR A 315 13.71 -7.36 4.76
N PHE A 316 12.85 -6.41 5.09
CA PHE A 316 12.14 -5.61 4.09
C PHE A 316 13.09 -4.71 3.31
N SER A 317 14.12 -4.16 3.96
CA SER A 317 15.14 -3.34 3.30
C SER A 317 15.94 -4.13 2.24
N GLU A 318 16.22 -5.41 2.51
CA GLU A 318 16.98 -6.30 1.63
C GLU A 318 16.12 -6.90 0.50
N ASN A 319 14.85 -7.17 0.77
CA ASN A 319 13.97 -7.89 -0.15
C ASN A 319 13.10 -6.97 -1.02
N VAL A 320 12.85 -5.73 -0.59
CA VAL A 320 12.07 -4.75 -1.37
C VAL A 320 12.95 -3.56 -1.77
N GLY A 321 13.54 -2.86 -0.81
CA GLY A 321 14.46 -1.74 -1.07
C GLY A 321 14.76 -0.94 0.20
N GLN A 322 15.78 -0.10 0.20
CA GLN A 322 16.27 0.50 1.46
C GLN A 322 15.27 1.47 2.09
N TYR A 323 15.09 1.39 3.41
CA TYR A 323 14.32 2.36 4.18
C TYR A 323 15.07 3.71 4.23
N PRO A 324 14.44 4.83 3.80
CA PRO A 324 15.16 6.08 3.59
C PRO A 324 15.20 7.02 4.80
N TYR A 325 14.45 6.73 5.87
CA TYR A 325 14.31 7.62 7.01
C TYR A 325 15.18 7.18 8.20
N LYS A 326 15.37 8.11 9.16
CA LYS A 326 16.22 7.89 10.34
C LYS A 326 15.52 7.24 11.53
N GLN A 327 14.18 7.16 11.52
CA GLN A 327 13.43 6.55 12.60
C GLN A 327 12.20 5.80 12.09
N TYR A 328 11.74 4.82 12.87
CA TYR A 328 10.41 4.23 12.71
C TYR A 328 9.77 3.96 14.09
N SER A 329 8.46 4.23 14.22
CA SER A 329 7.74 4.08 15.49
C SER A 329 6.72 2.94 15.48
N VAL A 330 6.83 1.99 16.41
CA VAL A 330 5.80 0.98 16.71
C VAL A 330 5.04 1.40 17.97
N ILE A 331 3.77 1.75 17.81
CA ILE A 331 3.00 2.41 18.86
C ILE A 331 1.75 1.61 19.21
N GLN A 332 1.47 1.42 20.49
CA GLN A 332 0.23 0.84 20.95
C GLN A 332 -0.93 1.79 20.66
N GLY A 333 -1.80 1.43 19.71
CA GLY A 333 -3.01 2.14 19.36
C GLY A 333 -4.27 1.52 19.97
N GLY A 334 -5.42 2.08 19.60
CA GLY A 334 -6.73 1.61 20.09
C GLY A 334 -7.54 0.72 19.13
N ASP A 335 -7.04 0.44 17.93
CA ASP A 335 -7.62 -0.49 16.95
C ASP A 335 -6.60 -1.60 16.62
N GLY A 336 -7.00 -2.58 15.81
CA GLY A 336 -6.22 -3.81 15.59
C GLY A 336 -4.78 -3.59 15.12
N GLY A 337 -4.62 -2.90 13.99
CA GLY A 337 -3.38 -2.62 13.28
C GLY A 337 -3.70 -1.56 12.22
N MET A 338 -2.78 -0.62 12.00
CA MET A 338 -2.88 0.40 10.96
C MET A 338 -1.51 1.02 10.69
N GLU A 339 -1.20 1.15 9.41
CA GLU A 339 0.00 1.72 8.83
C GLU A 339 -0.05 3.23 8.70
N TYR A 340 1.11 3.88 8.88
CA TYR A 340 1.31 5.31 8.64
C TYR A 340 2.74 5.60 8.19
N ALA A 341 2.98 6.82 7.71
CA ALA A 341 4.33 7.25 7.36
C ALA A 341 5.24 7.21 8.58
N MET A 342 6.33 6.43 8.50
CA MET A 342 7.33 6.27 9.57
C MET A 342 6.78 5.69 10.90
N ALA A 343 5.56 5.16 10.92
CA ALA A 343 4.95 4.66 12.16
C ALA A 343 3.84 3.64 11.92
N THR A 344 3.56 2.82 12.92
CA THR A 344 2.35 1.98 12.98
C THR A 344 1.63 2.08 14.31
N LEU A 345 0.30 2.01 14.27
CA LEU A 345 -0.55 1.77 15.43
C LEU A 345 -0.99 0.31 15.49
N ILE A 346 -0.68 -0.38 16.59
CA ILE A 346 -1.11 -1.78 16.81
C ILE A 346 -1.78 -1.94 18.18
N SER A 347 -2.78 -2.81 18.30
CA SER A 347 -3.30 -3.17 19.62
C SER A 347 -2.25 -3.98 20.39
N GLY A 348 -1.97 -3.62 21.64
CA GLY A 348 -0.85 -4.14 22.42
C GLY A 348 -1.16 -5.36 23.29
N LYS A 349 -2.44 -5.63 23.61
CA LYS A 349 -2.86 -6.81 24.41
C LYS A 349 -2.96 -8.08 23.56
N ARG A 350 -1.85 -8.52 22.96
CA ARG A 350 -1.76 -9.67 22.05
C ARG A 350 -0.78 -10.73 22.55
N LYS A 351 -1.04 -11.99 22.18
CA LYS A 351 -0.03 -13.07 22.27
C LYS A 351 1.11 -12.76 21.31
N PHE A 352 2.35 -13.14 21.65
CA PHE A 352 3.56 -12.81 20.89
C PHE A 352 3.43 -13.04 19.38
N GLY A 353 3.06 -14.24 18.91
CA GLY A 353 2.93 -14.51 17.47
C GLY A 353 1.92 -13.60 16.76
N SER A 354 0.82 -13.22 17.42
CA SER A 354 -0.14 -12.27 16.86
C SER A 354 0.36 -10.83 16.90
N LEU A 355 1.14 -10.45 17.92
CA LEU A 355 1.76 -9.12 18.04
C LEU A 355 2.83 -8.95 16.96
N PHE A 356 3.67 -9.96 16.78
CA PHE A 356 4.69 -9.99 15.73
C PHE A 356 4.06 -9.95 14.34
N GLY A 357 3.08 -10.81 14.04
CA GLY A 357 2.45 -10.83 12.71
C GLY A 357 1.74 -9.53 12.33
N VAL A 358 1.00 -8.90 13.27
CA VAL A 358 0.41 -7.57 12.98
C VAL A 358 1.52 -6.52 12.77
N THR A 359 2.57 -6.53 13.58
CA THR A 359 3.68 -5.58 13.40
C THR A 359 4.41 -5.79 12.08
N ALA A 360 4.60 -7.04 11.64
CA ALA A 360 5.20 -7.37 10.36
C ALA A 360 4.36 -6.86 9.19
N HIS A 361 3.03 -7.05 9.24
CA HIS A 361 2.10 -6.51 8.24
C HIS A 361 2.13 -4.98 8.23
N GLU A 362 1.88 -4.32 9.36
CA GLU A 362 1.80 -2.86 9.37
C GLU A 362 3.14 -2.17 9.05
N MET A 363 4.28 -2.80 9.38
CA MET A 363 5.59 -2.27 9.00
C MET A 363 5.86 -2.44 7.50
N ALA A 364 5.46 -3.55 6.88
CA ALA A 364 5.64 -3.78 5.45
C ALA A 364 4.93 -2.74 4.56
N HIS A 365 3.82 -2.19 5.04
CA HIS A 365 3.11 -1.05 4.43
C HIS A 365 3.98 0.20 4.26
N THR A 366 5.06 0.33 5.02
CA THR A 366 6.08 1.37 4.80
C THR A 366 6.58 1.36 3.36
N TRP A 367 6.85 0.17 2.80
CA TRP A 367 7.35 0.05 1.44
C TRP A 367 6.25 0.17 0.39
N PHE A 368 5.10 -0.48 0.61
CA PHE A 368 4.06 -0.59 -0.42
C PHE A 368 3.04 0.54 -0.43
N GLN A 369 2.93 1.33 0.64
CA GLN A 369 2.06 2.50 0.68
C GLN A 369 2.80 3.80 1.03
N PHE A 370 3.71 3.79 2.00
CA PHE A 370 4.38 5.05 2.41
C PHE A 370 5.66 5.38 1.65
N LEU A 371 6.12 4.47 0.78
CA LEU A 371 7.18 4.73 -0.20
C LEU A 371 6.67 4.51 -1.63
N LEU A 372 5.72 3.60 -1.85
CA LEU A 372 5.09 3.32 -3.14
C LEU A 372 3.60 3.70 -3.10
N ALA A 373 3.29 4.98 -2.87
CA ALA A 373 1.95 5.53 -2.61
C ALA A 373 0.89 5.18 -3.66
N SER A 374 0.42 3.94 -3.62
CA SER A 374 -0.56 3.41 -4.54
C SER A 374 -1.91 4.02 -4.20
N ASN A 375 -2.77 4.23 -5.19
CA ASN A 375 -4.11 4.71 -4.92
C ASN A 375 -4.92 3.59 -4.26
N GLU A 376 -4.98 3.56 -2.93
CA GLU A 376 -5.67 2.50 -2.17
C GLU A 376 -7.20 2.53 -2.35
N SER A 377 -7.76 3.66 -2.79
CA SER A 377 -9.19 3.74 -3.12
C SER A 377 -9.51 2.97 -4.40
N LEU A 378 -8.60 2.94 -5.38
CA LEU A 378 -8.79 2.26 -6.66
C LEU A 378 -8.10 0.89 -6.75
N HIS A 379 -6.95 0.74 -6.09
CA HIS A 379 -6.06 -0.40 -6.20
C HIS A 379 -5.58 -0.91 -4.82
N PRO A 380 -6.49 -1.13 -3.84
CA PRO A 380 -6.10 -1.53 -2.47
C PRO A 380 -5.36 -2.87 -2.43
N TRP A 381 -5.47 -3.69 -3.48
CA TRP A 381 -4.79 -4.98 -3.58
C TRP A 381 -3.27 -4.85 -3.82
N MET A 382 -2.80 -3.72 -4.38
CA MET A 382 -1.37 -3.46 -4.57
C MET A 382 -0.69 -3.14 -3.24
N ASP A 383 -1.44 -2.57 -2.31
CA ASP A 383 -0.93 -2.30 -0.98
C ASP A 383 -1.12 -3.51 -0.07
N GLU A 384 -2.36 -3.77 0.39
CA GLU A 384 -2.70 -4.84 1.33
C GLU A 384 -2.22 -6.22 0.89
N GLY A 385 -2.30 -6.51 -0.40
CA GLY A 385 -1.87 -7.77 -0.96
C GLY A 385 -0.36 -7.94 -0.98
N PHE A 386 0.38 -6.89 -1.34
CA PHE A 386 1.85 -6.97 -1.43
C PHE A 386 2.47 -6.95 -0.04
N THR A 387 1.90 -6.14 0.86
CA THR A 387 2.18 -6.17 2.29
C THR A 387 1.93 -7.56 2.86
N SER A 388 0.75 -8.16 2.60
CA SER A 388 0.47 -9.55 3.01
C SER A 388 1.46 -10.54 2.44
N TYR A 389 1.89 -10.38 1.19
CA TYR A 389 2.85 -11.27 0.56
C TYR A 389 4.21 -11.22 1.28
N ILE A 390 4.78 -10.02 1.44
CA ILE A 390 6.13 -9.90 2.00
C ILE A 390 6.15 -10.19 3.51
N SER A 391 5.11 -9.82 4.24
CA SER A 391 5.02 -10.07 5.68
C SER A 391 4.91 -11.57 5.96
N ASN A 392 4.13 -12.32 5.19
CA ASN A 392 4.05 -13.78 5.30
C ASN A 392 5.42 -14.46 5.07
N GLN A 393 6.24 -13.95 4.13
CA GLN A 393 7.58 -14.47 3.89
C GLN A 393 8.53 -14.13 5.03
N ALA A 394 8.51 -12.87 5.49
CA ALA A 394 9.29 -12.41 6.64
C ALA A 394 8.97 -13.22 7.91
N GLU A 395 7.68 -13.44 8.20
CA GLU A 395 7.25 -14.22 9.35
C GLU A 395 7.77 -15.66 9.28
N ASN A 396 7.63 -16.30 8.12
CA ASN A 396 8.08 -17.67 7.92
C ASN A 396 9.60 -17.83 8.10
N GLU A 397 10.37 -16.85 7.68
CA GLU A 397 11.84 -16.83 7.79
C GLU A 397 12.30 -16.49 9.22
N ILE A 398 11.86 -15.36 9.75
CA ILE A 398 12.30 -14.82 11.05
C ILE A 398 11.88 -15.73 12.21
N LEU A 399 10.66 -16.28 12.15
CA LEU A 399 10.16 -17.22 13.16
C LEU A 399 10.51 -18.68 12.84
N LYS A 400 11.19 -18.95 11.72
CA LYS A 400 11.61 -20.29 11.29
C LYS A 400 10.46 -21.29 11.27
N GLU A 401 9.31 -20.88 10.75
CA GLU A 401 8.10 -21.71 10.71
C GLU A 401 8.23 -22.86 9.68
N ASN A 402 9.14 -22.73 8.71
CA ASN A 402 9.41 -23.73 7.66
C ASN A 402 8.16 -24.12 6.85
N LYS A 403 7.20 -23.20 6.69
CA LYS A 403 6.04 -23.40 5.82
C LYS A 403 6.52 -23.45 4.38
N LYS A 404 6.12 -24.50 3.65
CA LYS A 404 6.42 -24.65 2.21
C LYS A 404 5.74 -23.56 1.36
N ASN A 405 4.52 -23.19 1.72
CA ASN A 405 3.77 -22.10 1.12
C ASN A 405 3.22 -21.21 2.25
N PRO A 406 3.90 -20.11 2.60
CA PRO A 406 3.44 -19.20 3.64
C PRO A 406 2.13 -18.47 3.25
N HIS A 407 1.78 -18.45 1.96
CA HIS A 407 0.59 -17.79 1.41
C HIS A 407 -0.66 -18.68 1.39
N ALA A 408 -0.58 -19.93 1.87
CA ALA A 408 -1.67 -20.91 1.74
C ALA A 408 -3.03 -20.44 2.30
N GLY A 409 -3.02 -19.56 3.32
CA GLY A 409 -4.21 -18.92 3.85
C GLY A 409 -4.96 -18.07 2.82
N SER A 410 -4.24 -17.30 2.00
CA SER A 410 -4.79 -16.47 0.92
C SER A 410 -5.46 -17.32 -0.16
N TYR A 411 -4.82 -18.42 -0.59
CA TYR A 411 -5.40 -19.36 -1.54
C TYR A 411 -6.69 -20.01 -1.02
N LYS A 412 -6.72 -20.38 0.27
CA LYS A 412 -7.94 -20.89 0.92
C LYS A 412 -9.05 -19.84 0.97
N GLY A 413 -8.71 -18.59 1.29
CA GLY A 413 -9.65 -17.46 1.31
C GLY A 413 -10.27 -17.20 -0.06
N TYR A 414 -9.43 -17.15 -1.10
CA TYR A 414 -9.84 -16.99 -2.49
C TYR A 414 -10.82 -18.08 -2.93
N ARG A 415 -10.43 -19.36 -2.82
CA ARG A 415 -11.30 -20.50 -3.19
C ARG A 415 -12.64 -20.47 -2.46
N ALA A 416 -12.65 -20.11 -1.18
CA ALA A 416 -13.86 -20.03 -0.39
C ALA A 416 -14.81 -18.88 -0.80
N ILE A 417 -14.30 -17.83 -1.46
CA ILE A 417 -15.11 -16.74 -2.01
C ILE A 417 -15.65 -17.08 -3.39
N VAL A 418 -14.80 -17.68 -4.26
CA VAL A 418 -15.22 -18.18 -5.58
C VAL A 418 -16.34 -19.20 -5.43
N ALA A 419 -16.17 -20.20 -4.55
CA ALA A 419 -17.18 -21.23 -4.30
C ALA A 419 -18.52 -20.68 -3.77
N LYS A 420 -18.52 -19.45 -3.23
CA LYS A 420 -19.73 -18.76 -2.75
C LYS A 420 -20.35 -17.83 -3.79
N GLY A 421 -19.70 -17.60 -4.93
CA GLY A 421 -20.12 -16.64 -5.94
C GLY A 421 -20.11 -15.18 -5.44
N TYR A 422 -19.24 -14.86 -4.49
CA TYR A 422 -19.14 -13.54 -3.86
C TYR A 422 -17.90 -12.76 -4.32
N GLU A 423 -17.17 -13.27 -5.30
CA GLU A 423 -16.00 -12.59 -5.85
C GLU A 423 -16.43 -11.34 -6.63
N GLU A 424 -15.62 -10.28 -6.52
CA GLU A 424 -15.74 -9.04 -7.27
C GLU A 424 -14.36 -8.68 -7.85
N THR A 425 -14.33 -7.90 -8.93
CA THR A 425 -13.08 -7.56 -9.63
C THR A 425 -12.20 -6.63 -8.80
N LEU A 426 -10.88 -6.72 -8.97
CA LEU A 426 -9.91 -5.88 -8.25
C LEU A 426 -9.90 -4.42 -8.72
N THR A 427 -10.61 -4.11 -9.80
CA THR A 427 -10.87 -2.75 -10.30
C THR A 427 -12.03 -2.05 -9.60
N THR A 428 -12.75 -2.75 -8.72
CA THR A 428 -13.83 -2.16 -7.92
C THR A 428 -13.24 -1.20 -6.87
N HIS A 429 -13.74 0.04 -6.85
CA HIS A 429 -13.36 1.02 -5.82
C HIS A 429 -13.59 0.45 -4.41
N ALA A 430 -12.67 0.68 -3.49
CA ALA A 430 -12.60 0.04 -2.17
C ALA A 430 -13.92 0.11 -1.36
N ASP A 431 -14.60 1.26 -1.37
CA ASP A 431 -15.88 1.43 -0.68
C ASP A 431 -17.11 0.85 -1.41
N ARG A 432 -16.98 0.45 -2.67
CA ARG A 432 -18.09 0.06 -3.56
C ARG A 432 -18.32 -1.44 -3.70
N TYR A 433 -17.52 -2.26 -3.02
CA TYR A 433 -17.78 -3.70 -2.91
C TYR A 433 -19.13 -3.95 -2.23
N HIS A 434 -19.85 -4.96 -2.70
CA HIS A 434 -21.14 -5.36 -2.15
C HIS A 434 -21.03 -5.92 -0.73
N THR A 435 -19.88 -6.53 -0.41
CA THR A 435 -19.60 -7.08 0.91
C THR A 435 -18.19 -6.72 1.38
N ASN A 436 -18.02 -6.52 2.69
CA ASN A 436 -16.71 -6.35 3.31
C ASN A 436 -15.85 -7.61 3.15
N LYS A 437 -16.48 -8.80 3.08
CA LYS A 437 -15.78 -10.05 2.80
C LYS A 437 -15.20 -10.10 1.39
N ALA A 438 -15.95 -9.66 0.38
CA ALA A 438 -15.46 -9.57 -1.00
C ALA A 438 -14.27 -8.60 -1.07
N TYR A 439 -14.40 -7.41 -0.48
CA TYR A 439 -13.30 -6.46 -0.35
C TYR A 439 -12.07 -7.09 0.32
N GLY A 440 -12.23 -7.73 1.48
CA GLY A 440 -11.11 -8.31 2.22
C GLY A 440 -10.41 -9.43 1.45
N THR A 441 -11.14 -10.28 0.74
CA THR A 441 -10.50 -11.30 -0.11
C THR A 441 -9.86 -10.69 -1.35
N ALA A 442 -10.46 -9.66 -1.95
CA ALA A 442 -9.90 -8.94 -3.09
C ALA A 442 -8.57 -8.24 -2.74
N SER A 443 -8.57 -7.38 -1.71
CA SER A 443 -7.39 -6.59 -1.34
C SER A 443 -6.27 -7.47 -0.79
N TYR A 444 -6.55 -8.32 0.20
CA TYR A 444 -5.50 -9.08 0.89
C TYR A 444 -5.17 -10.39 0.17
N SER A 445 -6.17 -11.25 -0.05
CA SER A 445 -5.90 -12.60 -0.56
C SER A 445 -5.53 -12.60 -2.03
N LYS A 446 -6.34 -11.98 -2.90
CA LYS A 446 -6.04 -11.93 -4.34
C LYS A 446 -4.82 -11.06 -4.66
N GLY A 447 -4.59 -9.98 -3.91
CA GLY A 447 -3.36 -9.18 -4.04
C GLY A 447 -2.10 -9.95 -3.61
N ASN A 448 -2.15 -10.73 -2.54
CA ASN A 448 -1.04 -11.63 -2.14
C ASN A 448 -0.81 -12.74 -3.17
N ILE A 449 -1.90 -13.34 -3.66
CA ILE A 449 -1.84 -14.33 -4.74
C ILE A 449 -1.26 -13.71 -6.00
N PHE A 450 -1.50 -12.43 -6.30
CA PHE A 450 -0.94 -11.79 -7.50
C PHE A 450 0.58 -11.99 -7.58
N LEU A 451 1.31 -11.72 -6.49
CA LEU A 451 2.77 -11.90 -6.42
C LEU A 451 3.18 -13.37 -6.29
N SER A 452 2.57 -14.13 -5.39
CA SER A 452 2.96 -15.55 -5.21
C SER A 452 2.67 -16.42 -6.43
N GLN A 453 1.62 -16.12 -7.20
CA GLN A 453 1.34 -16.77 -8.47
C GLN A 453 2.23 -16.25 -9.62
N LEU A 454 2.76 -15.03 -9.52
CA LEU A 454 3.85 -14.63 -10.41
C LEU A 454 5.09 -15.49 -10.19
N GLU A 455 5.39 -15.96 -8.97
CA GLU A 455 6.49 -16.90 -8.77
C GLU A 455 6.27 -18.20 -9.57
N TYR A 456 5.01 -18.64 -9.68
CA TYR A 456 4.63 -19.77 -10.52
C TYR A 456 4.78 -19.46 -12.01
N ILE A 457 4.46 -18.24 -12.46
CA ILE A 457 4.46 -17.84 -13.88
C ILE A 457 5.87 -17.51 -14.39
N ILE A 458 6.63 -16.70 -13.66
CA ILE A 458 7.93 -16.15 -14.10
C ILE A 458 9.12 -16.64 -13.27
N GLY A 459 8.90 -17.36 -12.17
CA GLY A 459 9.94 -17.84 -11.27
C GLY A 459 10.18 -16.88 -10.09
N LYS A 460 10.50 -17.44 -8.91
CA LYS A 460 10.66 -16.69 -7.65
C LYS A 460 11.71 -15.57 -7.76
N GLU A 461 12.89 -15.88 -8.28
CA GLU A 461 13.99 -14.91 -8.43
C GLU A 461 13.61 -13.71 -9.31
N ASN A 462 12.81 -13.95 -10.36
CA ASN A 462 12.30 -12.86 -11.21
C ASN A 462 11.29 -11.97 -10.47
N VAL A 463 10.47 -12.54 -9.57
CA VAL A 463 9.55 -11.75 -8.72
C VAL A 463 10.34 -10.92 -7.72
N GLU A 464 11.32 -11.51 -7.02
CA GLU A 464 12.19 -10.81 -6.06
C GLU A 464 12.93 -9.64 -6.74
N ASN A 465 13.57 -9.89 -7.87
CA ASN A 465 14.25 -8.85 -8.65
C ASN A 465 13.26 -7.83 -9.25
N GLY A 466 12.06 -8.28 -9.63
CA GLY A 466 10.98 -7.43 -10.12
C GLY A 466 10.44 -6.47 -9.05
N LEU A 467 10.30 -6.93 -7.80
CA LEU A 467 9.92 -6.08 -6.66
C LEU A 467 10.99 -5.03 -6.37
N LYS A 468 12.27 -5.41 -6.36
CA LYS A 468 13.38 -4.46 -6.23
C LYS A 468 13.37 -3.42 -7.33
N LYS A 469 13.16 -3.85 -8.57
CA LYS A 469 13.04 -2.95 -9.72
C LYS A 469 11.85 -1.99 -9.57
N TYR A 470 10.70 -2.52 -9.18
CA TYR A 470 9.50 -1.72 -8.96
C TYR A 470 9.73 -0.66 -7.88
N PHE A 471 10.35 -1.03 -6.75
CA PHE A 471 10.70 -0.08 -5.71
C PHE A 471 11.68 1.00 -6.22
N ILE A 472 12.75 0.61 -6.92
CA ILE A 472 13.74 1.55 -7.46
C ILE A 472 13.11 2.53 -8.46
N ASP A 473 12.26 2.04 -9.37
CA ASP A 473 11.67 2.87 -10.43
C ASP A 473 10.58 3.81 -9.87
N PHE A 474 9.88 3.42 -8.78
CA PHE A 474 8.64 4.07 -8.32
C PHE A 474 8.59 4.53 -6.87
N SER A 475 9.64 4.33 -6.07
CA SER A 475 9.68 4.95 -4.73
C SER A 475 9.51 6.47 -4.81
N PHE A 476 8.74 7.03 -3.88
CA PHE A 476 8.29 8.44 -3.84
C PHE A 476 7.43 8.87 -5.03
N LYS A 477 6.69 7.92 -5.62
CA LYS A 477 5.73 8.14 -6.71
C LYS A 477 4.37 7.51 -6.41
N HIS A 478 3.42 7.68 -7.34
CA HIS A 478 2.11 7.03 -7.35
C HIS A 478 2.03 5.95 -8.46
N PRO A 479 2.57 4.74 -8.23
CA PRO A 479 2.52 3.69 -9.23
C PRO A 479 1.11 3.15 -9.47
N THR A 480 0.89 2.67 -10.70
CA THR A 480 -0.36 2.07 -11.17
C THR A 480 -0.21 0.54 -11.36
N PRO A 481 -1.30 -0.21 -11.55
CA PRO A 481 -1.22 -1.64 -11.86
C PRO A 481 -0.36 -1.99 -13.08
N ASN A 482 -0.24 -1.08 -14.04
CA ASN A 482 0.62 -1.27 -15.19
C ASN A 482 2.11 -1.24 -14.82
N ASP A 483 2.49 -0.47 -13.80
CA ASP A 483 3.88 -0.27 -13.42
C ASP A 483 4.51 -1.51 -12.79
N ILE A 484 3.79 -2.18 -11.88
CA ILE A 484 4.24 -3.48 -11.34
C ILE A 484 4.35 -4.53 -12.45
N LYS A 485 3.38 -4.60 -13.37
CA LYS A 485 3.45 -5.49 -14.53
C LYS A 485 4.72 -5.20 -15.34
N ARG A 486 4.95 -3.94 -15.74
CA ARG A 486 6.09 -3.55 -16.57
C ARG A 486 7.42 -3.82 -15.88
N SER A 487 7.52 -3.67 -14.56
CA SER A 487 8.72 -4.03 -13.79
C SER A 487 9.00 -5.52 -13.87
N MET A 488 7.97 -6.37 -13.70
CA MET A 488 8.08 -7.82 -13.83
C MET A 488 8.44 -8.26 -15.25
N GLU A 489 7.85 -7.65 -16.28
CA GLU A 489 8.18 -7.95 -17.69
C GLU A 489 9.62 -7.57 -18.05
N LYS A 490 10.11 -6.42 -17.55
CA LYS A 490 11.50 -5.96 -17.80
C LYS A 490 12.55 -6.89 -17.19
N VAL A 491 12.24 -7.51 -16.05
CA VAL A 491 13.16 -8.46 -15.38
C VAL A 491 13.07 -9.84 -16.03
N SER A 492 11.85 -10.35 -16.24
CA SER A 492 11.63 -11.72 -16.71
C SER A 492 11.74 -11.91 -18.22
N ASN A 493 11.63 -10.83 -19.00
CA ASN A 493 11.47 -10.85 -20.46
C ASN A 493 10.26 -11.70 -20.93
N ILE A 494 9.22 -11.79 -20.09
CA ILE A 494 7.96 -12.51 -20.35
C ILE A 494 6.82 -11.49 -20.44
N HIS A 495 5.87 -11.70 -21.36
CA HIS A 495 4.68 -10.86 -21.48
C HIS A 495 3.63 -11.23 -20.41
N LEU A 496 3.14 -10.23 -19.67
CA LEU A 496 2.26 -10.39 -18.50
C LEU A 496 0.95 -9.58 -18.60
N ASP A 497 0.67 -8.96 -19.73
CA ASP A 497 -0.57 -8.20 -19.94
C ASP A 497 -1.83 -9.05 -19.72
N TRP A 498 -1.81 -10.29 -20.21
CA TRP A 498 -2.86 -11.27 -19.98
C TRP A 498 -3.07 -11.52 -18.49
N TYR A 499 -2.00 -11.64 -17.71
CA TYR A 499 -2.09 -11.96 -16.29
C TYR A 499 -2.73 -10.83 -15.51
N LEU A 500 -2.28 -9.59 -15.76
CA LEU A 500 -2.86 -8.41 -15.13
C LEU A 500 -4.35 -8.30 -15.48
N ASN A 501 -4.72 -8.46 -16.75
CA ASN A 501 -6.11 -8.35 -17.18
C ASN A 501 -6.98 -9.46 -16.56
N GLU A 502 -6.66 -10.72 -16.82
CA GLU A 502 -7.44 -11.88 -16.40
C GLU A 502 -7.63 -11.90 -14.87
N TRP A 503 -6.56 -11.65 -14.10
CA TRP A 503 -6.63 -11.72 -12.64
C TRP A 503 -7.36 -10.53 -11.99
N THR A 504 -7.15 -9.32 -12.50
CA THR A 504 -7.59 -8.09 -11.82
C THR A 504 -8.88 -7.51 -12.39
N GLN A 505 -9.16 -7.71 -13.68
CA GLN A 505 -10.25 -7.05 -14.40
C GLN A 505 -11.39 -7.99 -14.78
N THR A 506 -11.22 -9.30 -14.59
CA THR A 506 -12.25 -10.32 -14.86
C THR A 506 -12.57 -11.12 -13.59
N LEU A 507 -13.55 -12.02 -13.71
CA LEU A 507 -13.84 -13.07 -12.72
C LEU A 507 -13.48 -14.47 -13.27
N HIS A 508 -12.63 -14.54 -14.30
CA HIS A 508 -12.19 -15.81 -14.85
C HIS A 508 -11.38 -16.58 -13.80
N THR A 509 -11.72 -17.85 -13.62
CA THR A 509 -11.06 -18.74 -12.67
C THR A 509 -10.07 -19.66 -13.37
N ILE A 510 -9.06 -20.10 -12.63
CA ILE A 510 -8.12 -21.14 -13.04
C ILE A 510 -8.68 -22.50 -12.60
N ASP A 511 -8.85 -23.43 -13.55
CA ASP A 511 -9.19 -24.83 -13.29
C ASP A 511 -8.59 -25.68 -14.42
N TYR A 512 -7.63 -26.52 -14.08
CA TYR A 512 -6.94 -27.43 -14.99
C TYR A 512 -6.99 -28.86 -14.47
N GLY A 513 -7.14 -29.81 -15.38
CA GLY A 513 -7.24 -31.23 -15.03
C GLY A 513 -6.31 -32.11 -15.85
N VAL A 514 -5.97 -33.27 -15.28
CA VAL A 514 -5.42 -34.39 -16.04
C VAL A 514 -6.59 -35.19 -16.64
N LYS A 515 -6.89 -34.95 -17.91
CA LYS A 515 -8.01 -35.57 -18.62
C LYS A 515 -7.85 -37.08 -18.79
N SER A 516 -6.66 -37.54 -19.17
CA SER A 516 -6.38 -38.97 -19.38
C SER A 516 -4.90 -39.29 -19.41
N VAL A 517 -4.56 -40.50 -18.97
CA VAL A 517 -3.23 -41.11 -19.13
C VAL A 517 -3.38 -42.45 -19.87
N ASN A 518 -2.89 -42.49 -21.11
CA ASN A 518 -2.96 -43.67 -21.97
C ASN A 518 -1.55 -44.22 -22.21
N GLY A 519 -1.10 -45.11 -21.31
CA GLY A 519 0.24 -45.69 -21.30
C GLY A 519 1.33 -44.64 -21.06
N LYS A 520 1.86 -44.08 -22.15
CA LYS A 520 2.90 -43.03 -22.13
C LYS A 520 2.38 -41.65 -22.56
N THR A 521 1.12 -41.55 -22.99
CA THR A 521 0.54 -40.28 -23.45
C THR A 521 -0.29 -39.66 -22.33
N ILE A 522 0.03 -38.44 -21.96
CA ILE A 522 -0.70 -37.64 -20.97
C ILE A 522 -1.50 -36.59 -21.73
N THR A 523 -2.78 -36.41 -21.40
CA THR A 523 -3.60 -35.31 -21.90
C THR A 523 -4.11 -34.49 -20.73
N LEU A 524 -3.83 -33.20 -20.77
CA LEU A 524 -4.34 -32.19 -19.86
C LEU A 524 -5.53 -31.48 -20.49
N GLU A 525 -6.37 -30.88 -19.66
CA GLU A 525 -7.48 -30.03 -20.09
C GLU A 525 -7.56 -28.73 -19.30
N ARG A 526 -7.99 -27.67 -19.98
CA ARG A 526 -8.34 -26.38 -19.38
C ARG A 526 -9.84 -26.31 -19.23
N ILE A 527 -10.31 -26.25 -17.99
CA ILE A 527 -11.73 -26.17 -17.63
C ILE A 527 -12.09 -24.72 -17.32
N GLY A 528 -11.24 -24.05 -16.54
CA GLY A 528 -11.37 -22.65 -16.15
C GLY A 528 -11.08 -21.70 -17.30
N GLN A 529 -11.63 -20.49 -17.20
CA GLN A 529 -11.51 -19.48 -18.27
C GLN A 529 -10.13 -18.81 -18.31
N MET A 530 -9.43 -18.70 -17.17
CA MET A 530 -8.12 -18.05 -17.09
C MET A 530 -7.01 -19.01 -17.56
N PRO A 531 -6.27 -18.67 -18.64
CA PRO A 531 -5.19 -19.49 -19.12
C PRO A 531 -3.93 -19.35 -18.25
N MET A 532 -3.17 -20.43 -18.09
CA MET A 532 -1.94 -20.50 -17.29
C MET A 532 -0.86 -21.33 -17.99
N PRO A 533 0.44 -21.05 -17.75
CA PRO A 533 1.49 -22.04 -17.99
C PRO A 533 1.31 -23.23 -17.03
N MET A 534 1.88 -24.38 -17.37
CA MET A 534 1.66 -25.61 -16.60
C MET A 534 2.96 -26.24 -16.12
N ASP A 535 3.08 -26.46 -14.81
CA ASP A 535 4.09 -27.33 -14.22
C ASP A 535 3.46 -28.71 -13.94
N VAL A 536 4.05 -29.75 -14.52
CA VAL A 536 3.54 -31.12 -14.44
C VAL A 536 4.63 -32.05 -13.92
N ALA A 537 4.37 -32.73 -12.82
CA ALA A 537 5.22 -33.80 -12.33
C ALA A 537 4.63 -35.16 -12.69
N VAL A 538 5.47 -36.04 -13.22
CA VAL A 538 5.09 -37.39 -13.62
C VAL A 538 5.89 -38.38 -12.78
N ALA A 539 5.20 -39.29 -12.09
CA ALA A 539 5.82 -40.45 -11.46
C ALA A 539 5.60 -41.68 -12.35
N TYR A 540 6.63 -42.49 -12.50
CA TYR A 540 6.63 -43.69 -13.34
C TYR A 540 6.45 -44.96 -12.53
N VAL A 541 6.06 -46.04 -13.21
CA VAL A 541 5.90 -47.36 -12.59
C VAL A 541 7.22 -47.90 -12.02
N ASP A 542 8.35 -47.53 -12.62
CA ASP A 542 9.70 -47.90 -12.16
C ASP A 542 10.20 -47.10 -10.94
N GLY A 543 9.38 -46.19 -10.40
CA GLY A 543 9.69 -45.37 -9.23
C GLY A 543 10.44 -44.06 -9.55
N SER A 544 10.88 -43.84 -10.78
CA SER A 544 11.49 -42.56 -11.19
C SER A 544 10.46 -41.46 -11.40
N THR A 545 10.90 -40.20 -11.38
CA THR A 545 10.05 -39.03 -11.60
C THR A 545 10.67 -38.05 -12.60
N GLU A 546 9.84 -37.42 -13.43
CA GLU A 546 10.23 -36.30 -14.29
C GLU A 546 9.31 -35.10 -14.03
N SER A 547 9.81 -33.89 -14.25
CA SER A 547 9.04 -32.65 -14.18
C SER A 547 9.09 -31.93 -15.51
N PHE A 548 7.95 -31.41 -15.95
CA PHE A 548 7.75 -30.75 -17.22
C PHE A 548 7.19 -29.35 -16.99
N ASN A 549 7.61 -28.40 -17.83
CA ASN A 549 7.00 -27.08 -17.91
C ASN A 549 6.39 -26.90 -19.31
N ILE A 550 5.13 -26.47 -19.37
CA ILE A 550 4.41 -26.14 -20.60
C ILE A 550 4.15 -24.62 -20.56
N PRO A 551 4.93 -23.81 -21.29
CA PRO A 551 4.71 -22.37 -21.31
C PRO A 551 3.36 -22.00 -21.93
N LEU A 552 2.79 -20.88 -21.51
CA LEU A 552 1.59 -20.33 -22.14
C LEU A 552 2.00 -19.52 -23.38
N ARG A 553 1.48 -19.84 -24.57
CA ARG A 553 1.93 -19.20 -25.83
C ARG A 553 1.88 -17.67 -25.81
N MET A 554 0.90 -17.08 -25.14
CA MET A 554 0.73 -15.62 -25.08
C MET A 554 1.69 -14.92 -24.13
N MET A 555 2.42 -15.65 -23.27
CA MET A 555 3.46 -15.12 -22.42
C MET A 555 4.79 -14.90 -23.17
N ARG A 556 4.91 -15.41 -24.40
CA ARG A 556 6.06 -15.19 -25.32
C ARG A 556 7.43 -15.54 -24.72
N GLY A 557 7.47 -16.48 -23.79
CA GLY A 557 8.67 -16.94 -23.12
C GLY A 557 8.33 -18.04 -22.12
N SER A 558 9.30 -18.43 -21.32
CA SER A 558 9.14 -19.41 -20.24
C SER A 558 9.97 -18.99 -19.05
N LYS A 559 9.53 -19.32 -17.83
CA LYS A 559 10.32 -19.08 -16.63
C LYS A 559 11.63 -19.90 -16.65
N PRO A 560 12.68 -19.44 -15.94
CA PRO A 560 13.82 -20.29 -15.63
C PRO A 560 13.37 -21.54 -14.88
N THR A 561 13.78 -22.73 -15.36
CA THR A 561 13.38 -24.01 -14.75
C THR A 561 14.38 -25.11 -15.09
N THR A 562 14.50 -26.09 -14.18
CA THR A 562 15.22 -27.36 -14.41
C THR A 562 14.32 -28.44 -15.01
N SER A 563 13.02 -28.17 -15.15
CA SER A 563 12.05 -29.08 -15.77
C SER A 563 12.25 -29.17 -17.28
N ILE A 564 11.79 -30.26 -17.87
CA ILE A 564 11.78 -30.44 -19.33
C ILE A 564 10.75 -29.47 -19.93
N VAL A 565 11.19 -28.48 -20.70
CA VAL A 565 10.31 -27.50 -21.33
C VAL A 565 9.69 -28.09 -22.60
N LEU A 566 8.36 -28.16 -22.63
CA LEU A 566 7.58 -28.64 -23.76
C LEU A 566 7.12 -27.49 -24.66
N LYS A 567 6.51 -27.82 -25.81
CA LYS A 567 5.94 -26.83 -26.72
C LYS A 567 4.86 -26.01 -26.01
N ASP A 568 4.79 -24.72 -26.30
CA ASP A 568 3.77 -23.86 -25.69
C ASP A 568 2.32 -24.33 -25.89
N TRP A 569 1.47 -24.05 -24.91
CA TRP A 569 0.02 -24.28 -24.99
C TRP A 569 -0.68 -22.99 -25.44
N GLY A 570 -1.41 -23.04 -26.56
CA GLY A 570 -2.27 -21.94 -26.98
C GLY A 570 -3.55 -21.88 -26.13
N TRP A 571 -3.89 -20.71 -25.60
CA TRP A 571 -5.04 -20.52 -24.70
C TRP A 571 -6.39 -21.03 -25.27
N ALA A 572 -6.57 -20.95 -26.60
CA ALA A 572 -7.78 -21.39 -27.28
C ALA A 572 -7.88 -22.93 -27.45
N MET A 573 -6.80 -23.67 -27.16
CA MET A 573 -6.80 -25.13 -27.23
C MET A 573 -7.30 -25.70 -25.90
N PRO A 574 -8.44 -26.40 -25.85
CA PRO A 574 -9.01 -26.88 -24.58
C PRO A 574 -8.22 -28.02 -23.96
N THR A 575 -7.39 -28.72 -24.75
CA THR A 575 -6.57 -29.84 -24.31
C THR A 575 -5.14 -29.71 -24.80
N TYR A 576 -4.21 -30.31 -24.07
CA TYR A 576 -2.80 -30.43 -24.45
C TYR A 576 -2.31 -31.84 -24.16
N SER A 577 -1.73 -32.49 -25.18
CA SER A 577 -1.20 -33.86 -25.04
C SER A 577 0.30 -33.90 -25.29
N PHE A 578 1.01 -34.70 -24.50
CA PHE A 578 2.42 -35.00 -24.70
C PHE A 578 2.74 -36.44 -24.30
N THR A 579 3.86 -36.94 -24.82
CA THR A 579 4.30 -38.32 -24.60
C THR A 579 5.59 -38.34 -23.80
N VAL A 580 5.66 -39.23 -22.82
CA VAL A 580 6.83 -39.45 -21.96
C VAL A 580 7.57 -40.73 -22.34
N SER A 581 8.80 -40.89 -21.83
CA SER A 581 9.67 -42.01 -22.19
C SER A 581 9.23 -43.36 -21.58
N LYS A 582 8.58 -43.30 -20.41
CA LYS A 582 8.23 -44.44 -19.55
C LYS A 582 6.74 -44.54 -19.28
N THR A 583 6.28 -45.71 -18.82
CA THR A 583 4.89 -45.94 -18.42
C THR A 583 4.56 -45.13 -17.17
N VAL A 584 3.52 -44.30 -17.28
CA VAL A 584 3.10 -43.38 -16.21
C VAL A 584 2.39 -44.14 -15.09
N LYS A 585 2.73 -43.80 -13.84
CA LYS A 585 2.02 -44.24 -12.63
C LYS A 585 1.07 -43.16 -12.14
N SER A 586 1.55 -41.92 -12.06
CA SER A 586 0.70 -40.78 -11.70
C SER A 586 1.19 -39.48 -12.31
N VAL A 587 0.27 -38.53 -12.45
CA VAL A 587 0.51 -37.17 -12.92
C VAL A 587 0.00 -36.21 -11.86
N THR A 588 0.78 -35.16 -11.58
CA THR A 588 0.41 -34.09 -10.65
C THR A 588 0.67 -32.74 -11.31
N ILE A 589 -0.37 -31.92 -11.38
CA ILE A 589 -0.32 -30.51 -11.76
C ILE A 589 0.02 -29.67 -10.53
N ASP A 590 0.88 -28.66 -10.70
CA ASP A 590 1.21 -27.65 -9.68
C ASP A 590 1.60 -28.25 -8.32
N LYS A 591 2.80 -28.86 -8.24
CA LYS A 591 3.33 -29.35 -6.97
C LYS A 591 3.68 -28.24 -5.97
N SER A 592 3.88 -26.99 -6.42
CA SER A 592 4.21 -25.88 -5.52
C SER A 592 2.97 -25.36 -4.78
N GLY A 593 1.78 -25.52 -5.35
CA GLY A 593 0.55 -24.99 -4.82
C GLY A 593 0.47 -23.46 -4.95
N LEU A 594 1.17 -22.92 -5.95
CA LEU A 594 1.24 -21.49 -6.26
C LEU A 594 0.42 -21.13 -7.51
N MET A 595 -0.36 -22.07 -8.04
CA MET A 595 -1.43 -21.79 -8.99
C MET A 595 -2.74 -21.67 -8.22
N ALA A 596 -3.50 -20.60 -8.46
CA ALA A 596 -4.78 -20.33 -7.81
C ALA A 596 -5.92 -21.18 -8.41
N ASP A 597 -5.64 -22.45 -8.66
CA ASP A 597 -6.62 -23.41 -9.13
C ASP A 597 -7.74 -23.57 -8.09
N ILE A 598 -8.98 -23.47 -8.56
CA ILE A 598 -10.17 -23.54 -7.72
C ILE A 598 -10.60 -24.97 -7.41
N ASN A 599 -10.13 -25.95 -8.19
CA ASN A 599 -10.44 -27.36 -8.03
C ASN A 599 -9.15 -28.18 -7.93
N LEU A 600 -8.64 -28.40 -6.72
CA LEU A 600 -7.41 -29.17 -6.57
C LEU A 600 -7.58 -30.69 -6.79
N THR A 601 -8.82 -31.17 -6.95
CA THR A 601 -9.11 -32.62 -6.98
C THR A 601 -8.81 -33.28 -8.31
N ASN A 602 -8.79 -32.51 -9.40
CA ASN A 602 -8.43 -32.95 -10.76
C ASN A 602 -6.95 -32.68 -11.10
N ASN A 603 -6.18 -32.08 -10.19
CA ASN A 603 -4.73 -31.87 -10.34
C ASN A 603 -3.93 -33.16 -10.25
N VAL A 604 -4.48 -34.23 -9.65
CA VAL A 604 -3.80 -35.51 -9.47
C VAL A 604 -4.56 -36.61 -10.17
N PHE A 605 -3.85 -37.38 -11.00
CA PHE A 605 -4.37 -38.59 -11.63
C PHE A 605 -3.46 -39.77 -11.34
N GLU A 606 -4.01 -40.84 -10.78
CA GLU A 606 -3.33 -42.12 -10.60
C GLU A 606 -3.87 -43.13 -11.60
N VAL A 607 -2.96 -43.79 -12.32
CA VAL A 607 -3.32 -44.89 -13.23
C VAL A 607 -3.70 -46.09 -12.36
N LYS A 608 -4.94 -46.57 -12.54
CA LYS A 608 -5.47 -47.73 -11.81
C LYS A 608 -4.97 -49.05 -12.37
#